data_AF-A0A8R1TNU1-F1
#
_entry.id   AF-A0A8R1TNU1-F1
#
_cell.length_a   1.000
_cell.length_b   1.000
_cell.length_c   1.000
_cell.angle_alpha   90.00
_cell.angle_beta   90.00
_cell.angle_gamma   90.00
#
_symmetry.space_group_name_H-M   'P 1'
#
loop_
_entity.id
_entity.type
_entity.pdbx_description
1 polymer ?
#
loop_
_entity_poly.entity_id
_entity_poly.type
_entity_poly.pdbx_seq_one_letter_code
_entity_poly.pdbx_strand_id
1 'polypeptide(L)'
;LDEYILNELAMIRKWNQKDAWLLGQFSAICMNTMLHLLELCLKNNLLKMNEFGSSFAIVKAIATAINKFILDVKWDDFQRCIHENEILPSAWTGSKEIMTTYRRMGNRIGYGQSWCYAGLLTSICRCIGIPCRIVTIYNFAPKIENGTLIKLDMINDMLAEKSKDTVCLLFHTLSYHIIQ
;
A
#
# COMPACT_ATOMS: atom_id res chain seq x y z
N LEU A 1 -9.25 -14.04 11.87
CA LEU A 1 -9.78 -12.76 11.35
C LEU A 1 -9.23 -11.60 12.17
N ASP A 2 -9.07 -11.78 13.49
CA ASP A 2 -8.50 -10.79 14.42
C ASP A 2 -7.20 -10.16 13.92
N GLU A 3 -6.24 -10.96 13.47
CA GLU A 3 -4.96 -10.44 12.97
C GLU A 3 -5.07 -9.64 11.65
N TYR A 4 -5.99 -10.04 10.77
CA TYR A 4 -6.07 -9.51 9.40
C TYR A 4 -7.08 -8.37 9.24
N ILE A 5 -7.90 -8.11 10.26
CA ILE A 5 -8.92 -7.05 10.27
C ILE A 5 -8.78 -6.19 11.53
N LEU A 6 -8.74 -6.82 12.71
CA LEU A 6 -8.86 -6.11 13.99
C LEU A 6 -7.54 -5.57 14.52
N ASN A 7 -6.42 -6.21 14.21
CA ASN A 7 -5.12 -5.74 14.69
C ASN A 7 -4.73 -4.41 14.00
N GLU A 8 -4.50 -3.36 14.79
CA GLU A 8 -4.08 -2.03 14.28
C GLU A 8 -2.56 -1.89 14.15
N LEU A 9 -1.79 -2.81 14.72
CA LEU A 9 -0.34 -2.79 14.69
C LEU A 9 0.17 -3.85 13.71
N ALA A 10 0.89 -3.41 12.69
CA ALA A 10 1.57 -4.30 11.76
C ALA A 10 3.09 -4.20 11.95
N MET A 11 3.79 -5.34 11.87
CA MET A 11 5.24 -5.34 11.79
C MET A 11 5.66 -5.23 10.34
N ILE A 12 6.33 -4.13 9.97
CA ILE A 12 6.82 -3.89 8.61
C ILE A 12 8.34 -3.75 8.67
N ARG A 13 9.02 -4.11 7.58
CA ARG A 13 10.44 -3.84 7.44
C ARG A 13 10.66 -2.49 6.77
N LYS A 14 11.28 -1.55 7.48
CA LYS A 14 11.80 -0.28 6.95
C LYS A 14 13.29 -0.45 6.71
N TRP A 15 13.73 -0.37 5.45
CA TRP A 15 15.11 -0.70 5.05
C TRP A 15 15.60 -2.06 5.59
N ASN A 16 16.47 -2.02 6.61
CA ASN A 16 17.12 -3.16 7.22
C ASN A 16 16.56 -3.54 8.59
N GLN A 17 15.60 -2.77 9.11
CA GLN A 17 15.05 -2.95 10.45
C GLN A 17 13.57 -3.29 10.39
N LYS A 18 13.12 -4.15 11.30
CA LYS A 18 11.70 -4.35 11.55
C LYS A 18 11.25 -3.19 12.43
N ASP A 19 10.14 -2.58 12.06
CA ASP A 19 9.54 -1.48 12.78
C ASP A 19 8.03 -1.70 12.90
N ALA A 20 7.46 -1.16 13.97
CA ALA A 20 6.02 -1.16 14.17
C ALA A 20 5.39 -0.13 13.24
N TRP A 21 4.24 -0.49 12.68
CA TRP A 21 3.46 0.39 11.83
C TRP A 21 2.03 0.45 12.33
N LEU A 22 1.60 1.65 12.71
CA LEU A 22 0.23 1.88 13.13
C LEU A 22 -0.68 2.03 11.90
N LEU A 23 -1.51 1.03 11.63
CA LEU A 23 -2.49 1.08 10.55
C LEU A 23 -3.61 2.08 10.85
N GLY A 24 -4.13 2.09 12.08
CA GLY A 24 -5.14 3.05 12.51
C GLY A 24 -6.47 2.97 11.73
N GLN A 25 -6.86 1.76 11.30
CA GLN A 25 -8.04 1.55 10.46
C GLN A 25 -9.36 1.96 11.13
N PHE A 26 -9.44 1.98 12.46
CA PHE A 26 -10.63 2.41 13.21
C PHE A 26 -10.71 3.93 13.41
N SER A 27 -9.68 4.67 12.99
CA SER A 27 -9.71 6.12 13.10
C SER A 27 -10.73 6.72 12.11
N ALA A 28 -11.48 7.73 12.55
CA ALA A 28 -12.39 8.47 11.68
C ALA A 28 -11.70 9.06 10.44
N ILE A 29 -10.40 9.38 10.56
CA ILE A 29 -9.57 9.86 9.46
C ILE A 29 -9.41 8.79 8.38
N CYS A 30 -9.23 7.52 8.75
CA CYS A 30 -9.14 6.41 7.79
C CYS A 30 -10.42 6.25 7.00
N MET A 31 -11.57 6.19 7.69
CA MET A 31 -12.88 6.08 7.06
C MET A 31 -13.17 7.27 6.11
N ASN A 32 -12.90 8.49 6.55
CA ASN A 32 -13.09 9.68 5.71
C ASN A 32 -12.17 9.67 4.47
N THR A 33 -10.93 9.21 4.64
CA THR A 33 -9.96 9.10 3.53
C THR A 33 -10.40 8.03 2.54
N MET A 34 -10.88 6.88 3.02
CA MET A 34 -11.44 5.82 2.19
C MET A 34 -12.60 6.35 1.33
N LEU A 35 -13.57 7.05 1.94
CA LEU A 35 -14.73 7.58 1.21
C LEU A 35 -14.30 8.60 0.15
N HIS A 36 -13.36 9.48 0.51
CA HIS A 36 -12.80 10.45 -0.42
C HIS A 36 -12.07 9.78 -1.59
N LEU A 37 -11.29 8.71 -1.34
CA LEU A 37 -10.62 7.96 -2.39
C LEU A 37 -11.61 7.25 -3.31
N LEU A 38 -12.67 6.65 -2.79
CA LEU A 38 -13.72 6.04 -3.61
C LEU A 38 -14.40 7.07 -4.51
N GLU A 39 -14.68 8.27 -3.99
CA GLU A 39 -15.21 9.38 -4.78
C GLU A 39 -14.24 9.79 -5.90
N LEU A 40 -12.95 9.91 -5.61
CA LEU A 40 -11.92 10.18 -6.61
C LEU A 40 -11.81 9.07 -7.65
N CYS A 41 -11.90 7.80 -7.24
CA CYS A 41 -11.91 6.65 -8.14
C CYS A 41 -13.08 6.69 -9.12
N LEU A 42 -14.29 7.02 -8.64
CA LEU A 42 -15.47 7.19 -9.47
C LEU A 42 -15.30 8.34 -10.47
N LYS A 43 -14.86 9.51 -10.00
CA LYS A 43 -14.64 10.70 -10.84
C LYS A 43 -13.58 10.48 -11.93
N ASN A 44 -12.59 9.64 -11.66
CA ASN A 44 -11.49 9.34 -12.58
C ASN A 44 -11.71 8.06 -13.42
N ASN A 45 -12.91 7.46 -13.40
CA ASN A 45 -13.22 6.19 -14.08
C ASN A 45 -12.26 5.04 -13.69
N LEU A 46 -11.71 5.06 -12.47
CA LEU A 46 -10.89 3.96 -11.93
C LEU A 46 -11.74 2.83 -11.35
N LEU A 47 -12.99 3.14 -10.98
CA LEU A 47 -13.99 2.20 -10.48
C LEU A 47 -15.35 2.59 -11.05
N LYS A 48 -16.09 1.62 -11.58
CA LYS A 48 -17.47 1.81 -12.03
C LYS A 48 -18.45 1.45 -10.92
N MET A 49 -19.65 2.04 -10.94
CA MET A 49 -20.72 1.73 -9.97
C MET A 49 -21.05 0.22 -9.91
N ASN A 50 -20.92 -0.49 -11.04
CA ASN A 50 -21.20 -1.92 -11.12
C ASN A 50 -20.08 -2.79 -10.52
N GLU A 51 -18.91 -2.23 -10.23
CA GLU A 51 -17.72 -2.96 -9.77
C GLU A 51 -17.57 -2.94 -8.24
N PHE A 52 -18.42 -2.21 -7.51
CA PHE A 52 -18.40 -2.15 -6.04
C PHE A 52 -18.67 -3.51 -5.36
N GLY A 53 -19.23 -4.49 -6.08
CA GLY A 53 -19.34 -5.86 -5.58
C GLY A 53 -18.04 -6.66 -5.65
N SER A 54 -17.04 -6.19 -6.39
CA SER A 54 -15.75 -6.88 -6.54
C SER A 54 -14.71 -6.27 -5.62
N SER A 55 -14.31 -7.04 -4.60
CA SER A 55 -13.19 -6.72 -3.72
C SER A 55 -11.92 -6.40 -4.51
N PHE A 56 -11.64 -7.18 -5.55
CA PHE A 56 -10.47 -7.01 -6.40
C PHE A 56 -10.49 -5.66 -7.13
N ALA A 57 -11.64 -5.28 -7.71
CA ALA A 57 -11.77 -4.00 -8.40
C ALA A 57 -11.60 -2.83 -7.43
N ILE A 58 -12.22 -2.90 -6.24
CA ILE A 58 -12.08 -1.88 -5.20
C ILE A 58 -10.62 -1.73 -4.78
N VAL A 59 -9.94 -2.84 -4.47
CA VAL A 59 -8.56 -2.76 -4.00
C VAL A 59 -7.62 -2.26 -5.09
N LYS A 60 -7.79 -2.72 -6.34
CA LYS A 60 -7.01 -2.22 -7.48
C LYS A 60 -7.23 -0.71 -7.70
N ALA A 61 -8.47 -0.24 -7.58
CA ALA A 61 -8.78 1.18 -7.69
C ALA A 61 -8.15 1.99 -6.56
N ILE A 62 -8.27 1.54 -5.30
CA ILE A 62 -7.68 2.19 -4.13
C ILE A 62 -6.15 2.22 -4.24
N ALA A 63 -5.53 1.12 -4.63
CA ALA A 63 -4.09 1.04 -4.87
C ALA A 63 -3.65 2.10 -5.90
N THR A 64 -4.34 2.18 -7.03
CA THR A 64 -4.08 3.20 -8.06
C THR A 64 -4.29 4.62 -7.53
N ALA A 65 -5.34 4.84 -6.74
CA ALA A 65 -5.68 6.13 -6.17
C ALA A 65 -4.67 6.61 -5.12
N ILE A 66 -4.14 5.72 -4.28
CA ILE A 66 -3.08 6.07 -3.32
C ILE A 66 -1.86 6.62 -4.05
N ASN A 67 -1.43 5.93 -5.12
CA ASN A 67 -0.28 6.34 -5.92
C ASN A 67 -0.56 7.65 -6.68
N LYS A 68 -1.79 7.84 -7.16
CA LYS A 68 -2.16 9.00 -7.98
C LYS A 68 -2.41 10.27 -7.16
N PHE A 69 -2.98 10.13 -5.95
CA PHE A 69 -3.56 11.25 -5.20
C PHE A 69 -2.99 11.47 -3.80
N ILE A 70 -2.40 10.45 -3.14
CA ILE A 70 -1.94 10.60 -1.75
C ILE A 70 -0.43 10.73 -1.67
N LEU A 71 0.32 9.67 -1.99
CA LEU A 71 1.75 9.60 -1.74
C LEU A 71 2.55 9.78 -3.02
N ASP A 72 3.52 10.69 -3.00
CA ASP A 72 4.54 10.77 -4.04
C ASP A 72 5.72 9.87 -3.69
N VAL A 73 6.29 9.18 -4.69
CA VAL A 73 7.33 8.16 -4.47
C VAL A 73 8.68 8.74 -4.84
N LYS A 74 9.64 8.63 -3.92
CA LYS A 74 11.03 8.99 -4.17
C LYS A 74 11.97 7.94 -3.59
N TRP A 75 12.81 7.40 -4.47
CA TRP A 75 13.75 6.33 -4.15
C TRP A 75 15.12 6.88 -3.76
N ASP A 76 15.52 8.01 -4.36
CA ASP A 76 16.87 8.57 -4.25
C ASP A 76 16.82 10.09 -3.93
N ASP A 77 17.91 10.64 -3.41
CA ASP A 77 18.12 12.08 -3.17
C ASP A 77 17.17 12.76 -2.14
N PHE A 78 17.20 12.27 -0.90
CA PHE A 78 16.50 12.89 0.23
C PHE A 78 17.12 14.23 0.70
N GLN A 79 18.18 14.73 0.06
CA GLN A 79 18.92 15.90 0.53
C GLN A 79 18.22 17.24 0.25
N ARG A 80 17.13 17.24 -0.54
CA ARG A 80 16.42 18.45 -0.97
C ARG A 80 14.93 18.44 -0.59
N CYS A 81 14.59 18.06 0.63
CA CYS A 81 13.25 18.32 1.17
C CYS A 81 13.13 19.81 1.52
N ILE A 82 12.62 20.61 0.59
CA ILE A 82 12.52 22.07 0.68
C ILE A 82 11.08 22.50 1.05
N HIS A 83 10.08 21.66 0.74
CA HIS A 83 8.67 22.01 0.91
C HIS A 83 8.02 21.28 2.09
N GLU A 84 7.01 21.91 2.73
CA GLU A 84 6.30 21.35 3.89
C GLU A 84 5.59 20.01 3.59
N ASN A 85 5.33 19.73 2.31
CA ASN A 85 4.76 18.46 1.85
C ASN A 85 5.83 17.40 1.53
N GLU A 86 7.12 17.65 1.79
CA GLU A 86 8.23 16.72 1.53
C GLU A 86 8.78 16.15 2.83
N ILE A 87 8.11 15.13 3.35
CA ILE A 87 8.48 14.40 4.56
C ILE A 87 9.31 13.17 4.17
N LEU A 88 10.39 12.91 4.91
CA LEU A 88 11.23 11.74 4.66
C LEU A 88 10.43 10.44 4.83
N PRO A 89 10.60 9.43 3.96
CA PRO A 89 9.90 8.15 4.10
C PRO A 89 10.16 7.43 5.43
N SER A 90 11.30 7.71 6.07
CA SER A 90 11.67 7.20 7.39
C SER A 90 10.89 7.82 8.53
N ALA A 91 10.38 9.04 8.36
CA ALA A 91 9.65 9.75 9.40
C ALA A 91 8.26 9.16 9.65
N TRP A 92 7.68 8.50 8.65
CA TRP A 92 6.36 7.90 8.79
C TRP A 92 6.35 6.74 9.77
N THR A 93 5.50 6.85 10.79
CA THR A 93 5.31 5.81 11.82
C THR A 93 4.04 5.00 11.64
N GLY A 94 3.11 5.49 10.81
CA GLY A 94 1.84 4.81 10.57
C GLY A 94 1.01 5.44 9.47
N SER A 95 0.00 4.71 9.02
CA SER A 95 -0.92 5.16 7.97
C SER A 95 -1.80 6.32 8.45
N LYS A 96 -2.14 6.37 9.73
CA LYS A 96 -2.94 7.46 10.32
C LYS A 96 -2.25 8.81 10.14
N GLU A 97 -0.94 8.87 10.36
CA GLU A 97 -0.13 10.08 10.21
C GLU A 97 -0.16 10.56 8.75
N ILE A 98 0.08 9.65 7.81
CA ILE A 98 0.04 9.91 6.36
C ILE A 98 -1.32 10.48 5.95
N MET A 99 -2.42 9.82 6.35
CA MET A 99 -3.78 10.27 6.01
C MET A 99 -4.13 11.63 6.65
N THR A 100 -3.66 11.88 7.87
CA THR A 100 -3.86 13.16 8.57
C THR A 100 -3.14 14.29 7.83
N THR A 101 -1.87 14.06 7.47
CA THR A 101 -1.07 15.05 6.72
C THR A 101 -1.67 15.29 5.34
N TYR A 102 -2.05 14.23 4.61
CA TYR A 102 -2.73 14.35 3.32
C TYR A 102 -4.00 15.20 3.42
N ARG A 103 -4.83 14.95 4.44
CA ARG A 103 -6.08 15.70 4.66
C ARG A 103 -5.82 17.18 4.97
N ARG A 104 -4.75 17.47 5.72
CA ARG A 104 -4.35 18.84 6.07
C ARG A 104 -3.80 19.61 4.87
N MET A 105 -2.94 18.97 4.06
CA MET A 105 -2.30 19.62 2.92
C MET A 105 -3.22 19.74 1.70
N GLY A 106 -4.17 18.81 1.54
CA GLY A 106 -5.13 18.80 0.43
C GLY A 106 -4.51 18.47 -0.94
N ASN A 107 -3.21 18.18 -0.99
CA ASN A 107 -2.46 17.79 -2.18
C ASN A 107 -1.64 16.51 -1.91
N ARG A 108 -0.99 15.98 -2.95
CA ARG A 108 -0.06 14.85 -2.79
C ARG A 108 1.05 15.21 -1.81
N ILE A 109 1.31 14.29 -0.90
CA ILE A 109 2.37 14.38 0.10
C ILE A 109 3.55 13.52 -0.34
N GLY A 110 4.72 14.14 -0.43
CA GLY A 110 5.99 13.45 -0.55
C GLY A 110 6.56 13.16 0.84
N TYR A 111 7.41 12.16 1.03
CA TYR A 111 7.72 11.06 0.14
C TYR A 111 7.34 9.74 0.81
N GLY A 112 6.85 8.80 0.02
CA GLY A 112 6.59 7.43 0.42
C GLY A 112 7.58 6.45 -0.21
N GLN A 113 7.79 5.33 0.47
CA GLN A 113 8.42 4.13 -0.11
C GLN A 113 7.47 2.94 0.00
N SER A 114 7.90 1.77 -0.47
CA SER A 114 7.07 0.57 -0.57
C SER A 114 6.35 0.21 0.75
N TRP A 115 7.01 0.36 1.91
CA TRP A 115 6.35 0.12 3.20
C TRP A 115 5.27 1.15 3.55
N CYS A 116 5.44 2.42 3.16
CA CYS A 116 4.44 3.47 3.40
C CYS A 116 3.17 3.16 2.61
N TYR A 117 3.37 2.80 1.34
CA TYR A 117 2.28 2.40 0.46
C TYR A 117 1.58 1.14 0.96
N ALA A 118 2.35 0.12 1.35
CA ALA A 118 1.80 -1.12 1.87
C ALA A 118 1.02 -0.92 3.18
N GLY A 119 1.55 -0.10 4.08
CA GLY A 119 0.87 0.31 5.31
C GLY A 119 -0.46 1.02 5.03
N LEU A 120 -0.45 1.99 4.11
CA LEU A 120 -1.64 2.77 3.77
C LEU A 120 -2.71 1.93 3.09
N LEU A 121 -2.34 1.11 2.10
CA LEU A 121 -3.26 0.22 1.41
C LEU A 121 -3.88 -0.79 2.39
N THR A 122 -3.08 -1.37 3.27
CA THR A 122 -3.58 -2.33 4.28
C THR A 122 -4.55 -1.66 5.25
N SER A 123 -4.25 -0.44 5.71
CA SER A 123 -5.13 0.32 6.60
C SER A 123 -6.50 0.56 5.98
N ILE A 124 -6.52 1.05 4.73
CA ILE A 124 -7.77 1.33 4.01
C ILE A 124 -8.55 0.03 3.72
N CYS A 125 -7.86 -1.02 3.29
CA CYS A 125 -8.53 -2.30 2.99
C CYS A 125 -9.14 -2.93 4.26
N ARG A 126 -8.44 -2.87 5.40
CA ARG A 126 -8.97 -3.33 6.69
C ARG A 126 -10.15 -2.48 7.16
N CYS A 127 -10.12 -1.16 6.92
CA CYS A 127 -11.21 -0.25 7.24
C CYS A 127 -12.53 -0.64 6.52
N ILE A 128 -12.44 -1.19 5.30
CA ILE A 128 -13.61 -1.66 4.52
C ILE A 128 -13.95 -3.12 4.76
N GLY A 129 -13.28 -3.78 5.70
CA GLY A 129 -13.52 -5.18 6.05
C GLY A 129 -12.83 -6.20 5.13
N ILE A 130 -11.93 -5.78 4.23
CA ILE A 130 -11.15 -6.70 3.39
C ILE A 130 -9.94 -7.20 4.21
N PRO A 131 -9.81 -8.52 4.46
CA PRO A 131 -8.68 -9.08 5.19
C PRO A 131 -7.37 -8.89 4.40
N CYS A 132 -6.39 -8.22 5.01
CA CYS A 132 -5.12 -7.87 4.35
C CYS A 132 -3.92 -8.11 5.28
N ARG A 133 -2.77 -8.46 4.69
CA ARG A 133 -1.48 -8.45 5.40
C ARG A 133 -0.38 -7.82 4.56
N ILE A 134 0.61 -7.29 5.26
CA ILE A 134 1.81 -6.72 4.65
C ILE A 134 2.87 -7.82 4.57
N VAL A 135 3.48 -7.98 3.40
CA VAL A 135 4.54 -8.96 3.18
C VAL A 135 5.75 -8.26 2.58
N THR A 136 6.88 -8.36 3.26
CA THR A 136 8.15 -7.91 2.69
C THR A 136 8.79 -9.06 1.92
N ILE A 137 9.07 -8.83 0.64
CA ILE A 137 9.77 -9.78 -0.21
C ILE A 137 11.24 -9.37 -0.26
N TYR A 138 12.11 -10.32 0.06
CA TYR A 138 13.54 -10.15 -0.11
C TYR A 138 13.94 -10.61 -1.51
N ASN A 139 14.90 -9.92 -2.12
CA ASN A 139 15.49 -10.30 -3.40
C ASN A 139 14.46 -10.29 -4.54
N PHE A 140 13.61 -9.26 -4.55
CA PHE A 140 12.75 -9.03 -5.71
C PHE A 140 13.64 -8.58 -6.87
N ALA A 141 13.57 -9.27 -8.00
CA ALA A 141 14.18 -8.81 -9.24
C ALA A 141 13.04 -8.27 -10.12
N PRO A 142 12.90 -6.94 -10.31
CA PRO A 142 11.98 -6.42 -11.31
C PRO A 142 12.56 -6.71 -12.70
N LYS A 143 12.33 -7.93 -13.24
CA LYS A 143 12.67 -8.24 -14.63
C LYS A 143 11.46 -7.94 -15.51
N ILE A 144 11.54 -6.85 -16.26
CA ILE A 144 10.59 -6.52 -17.33
C ILE A 144 11.17 -7.12 -18.61
N GLU A 145 10.77 -8.36 -18.95
CA GLU A 145 10.97 -8.93 -20.28
C GLU A 145 9.61 -9.40 -20.82
N ASN A 146 9.17 -8.77 -21.92
CA ASN A 146 8.14 -9.28 -22.85
C ASN A 146 6.79 -9.73 -22.27
N GLY A 147 6.14 -8.89 -21.46
CA GLY A 147 4.68 -8.93 -21.26
C GLY A 147 4.12 -10.14 -20.50
N THR A 148 4.98 -11.01 -19.96
CA THR A 148 4.56 -12.12 -19.11
C THR A 148 4.88 -11.74 -17.68
N LEU A 149 3.84 -11.49 -16.86
CA LEU A 149 3.98 -11.36 -15.42
C LEU A 149 4.68 -12.62 -14.91
N ILE A 150 5.95 -12.50 -14.53
CA ILE A 150 6.69 -13.60 -13.91
C ILE A 150 5.95 -13.90 -12.62
N LYS A 151 5.22 -15.03 -12.62
CA LYS A 151 4.74 -15.74 -11.43
C LYS A 151 5.83 -15.66 -10.37
N LEU A 152 5.46 -15.48 -9.10
CA LEU A 152 6.34 -15.79 -7.98
C LEU A 152 6.76 -17.27 -8.09
N ASP A 153 7.78 -17.55 -8.88
CA ASP A 153 8.35 -18.87 -9.06
C ASP A 153 9.83 -18.77 -8.83
N MET A 154 10.25 -19.59 -7.88
CA MET A 154 11.60 -19.69 -7.35
C MET A 154 12.51 -20.22 -8.47
N ILE A 155 13.47 -19.41 -8.94
CA ILE A 155 14.49 -19.90 -9.88
C ILE A 155 15.86 -19.37 -9.44
N ASN A 156 16.60 -20.27 -8.78
CA ASN A 156 18.06 -20.44 -8.76
C ASN A 156 18.94 -19.24 -8.35
N ASP A 157 19.13 -19.12 -7.03
CA ASP A 157 20.39 -18.91 -6.27
C ASP A 157 21.49 -17.91 -6.69
N MET A 158 21.41 -17.13 -7.77
CA MET A 158 22.58 -16.32 -8.21
C MET A 158 22.35 -14.86 -8.65
N LEU A 159 21.20 -14.22 -8.41
CA LEU A 159 20.97 -12.80 -8.85
C LEU A 159 20.31 -11.87 -7.81
N ALA A 160 20.44 -12.20 -6.52
CA ALA A 160 19.58 -11.69 -5.45
C ALA A 160 20.01 -10.38 -4.76
N GLU A 161 21.04 -9.66 -5.21
CA GLU A 161 21.75 -8.79 -4.27
C GLU A 161 21.22 -7.36 -4.03
N LYS A 162 20.23 -6.81 -4.75
CA LYS A 162 20.01 -5.34 -4.68
C LYS A 162 18.60 -4.73 -4.66
N SER A 163 17.49 -5.46 -4.47
CA SER A 163 16.20 -4.79 -4.25
C SER A 163 15.32 -5.48 -3.18
N LYS A 164 14.82 -4.67 -2.23
CA LYS A 164 13.97 -5.08 -1.09
C LYS A 164 12.65 -4.33 -1.23
N ASP A 165 11.62 -5.00 -1.72
CA ASP A 165 10.30 -4.40 -1.91
C ASP A 165 9.27 -5.01 -0.97
N THR A 166 8.45 -4.16 -0.36
CA THR A 166 7.31 -4.57 0.47
C THR A 166 6.03 -4.53 -0.36
N VAL A 167 5.33 -5.66 -0.44
CA VAL A 167 4.10 -5.84 -1.23
C VAL A 167 2.94 -6.16 -0.29
N CYS A 168 1.75 -5.63 -0.56
CA CYS A 168 0.53 -6.06 0.13
C CYS A 168 0.00 -7.35 -0.49
N LEU A 169 -0.19 -8.39 0.32
CA LEU A 169 -0.94 -9.57 -0.09
C LEU A 169 -2.39 -9.43 0.40
N LEU A 170 -3.31 -9.44 -0.56
CA LEU A 170 -4.75 -9.54 -0.33
C LEU A 170 -5.10 -11.02 -0.25
N PHE A 171 -5.71 -11.45 0.86
CA PHE A 171 -6.13 -12.84 1.01
C PHE A 171 -7.49 -13.16 0.40
N HIS A 172 -8.09 -12.25 -0.35
CA HIS A 172 -9.42 -12.42 -0.89
C HIS A 172 -9.41 -12.51 -2.43
N THR A 173 -8.82 -13.61 -2.95
CA THR A 173 -9.08 -14.31 -4.25
C THR A 173 -8.02 -15.39 -4.55
N LEU A 174 -7.50 -16.12 -3.54
CA LEU A 174 -6.58 -17.26 -3.75
C LEU A 174 -7.04 -18.57 -3.08
N SER A 175 -8.27 -18.62 -2.57
CA SER A 175 -8.80 -19.79 -1.85
C SER A 175 -9.87 -20.59 -2.61
N TYR A 176 -10.12 -20.28 -3.90
CA TYR A 176 -11.12 -21.00 -4.72
C TYR A 176 -10.55 -21.67 -5.98
N HIS A 177 -9.22 -21.76 -6.15
CA HIS A 177 -8.59 -22.41 -7.32
C HIS A 177 -7.40 -23.33 -6.97
N ILE A 178 -7.36 -23.87 -5.74
CA ILE A 178 -6.32 -24.84 -5.30
C ILE A 178 -6.95 -26.13 -4.71
N ILE A 179 -8.27 -26.34 -4.82
CA ILE A 179 -8.96 -27.57 -4.32
C ILE A 179 -10.00 -28.11 -5.33
N GLN A 180 -9.77 -27.97 -6.63
CA GLN A 180 -10.36 -28.79 -7.70
C GLN A 180 -9.33 -28.98 -8.80
#